data_AF-G5HTM6-F1
#
_entry.id   AF-G5HTM6-F1
#
_cell.length_a   1.000
_cell.length_b   1.000
_cell.length_c   1.000
_cell.angle_alpha   90.00
_cell.angle_beta   90.00
_cell.angle_gamma   90.00
#
_symmetry.space_group_name_H-M   'P 1'
#
loop_
_entity.id
_entity.type
_entity.pdbx_description
1 polymer ?
#
loop_
_entity_poly.entity_id
_entity_poly.type
_entity_poly.pdbx_seq_one_letter_code
_entity_poly.pdbx_strand_id
1 'polypeptide(L)' 'MIHLEKINGENVWDILKLKVSDSQKSFVAGNDISIIEAYATITSNGYAFPFGYHMSQRTRLPNRCMSLLDL' A
#
# COMPACT_ATOMS: atom_id res chain seq x y z
N MET A 1 -9.45 14.71 -0.31
CA MET A 1 -9.39 13.95 -1.59
C MET A 1 -8.35 12.85 -1.46
N ILE A 2 -8.59 11.70 -2.09
CA ILE A 2 -7.64 10.57 -2.11
C ILE A 2 -6.74 10.76 -3.34
N HIS A 3 -5.44 10.80 -3.12
CA HIS A 3 -4.43 10.79 -4.19
C HIS A 3 -3.83 9.39 -4.28
N LEU A 4 -3.87 8.78 -5.47
CA LEU A 4 -3.23 7.49 -5.75
C LEU A 4 -1.96 7.74 -6.55
N GLU A 5 -0.87 7.09 -6.17
CA GLU A 5 0.44 7.21 -6.80
C GLU A 5 1.03 5.81 -7.03
N LYS A 6 1.55 5.56 -8.23
CA LYS A 6 2.17 4.28 -8.55
C LYS A 6 3.46 4.12 -7.73
N ILE A 7 3.68 2.94 -7.15
CA ILE A 7 4.93 2.67 -6.44
C ILE A 7 6.08 2.55 -7.44
N ASN A 8 7.22 3.16 -7.11
CA ASN A 8 8.46 3.11 -7.86
C ASN A 8 9.67 3.20 -6.91
N GLY A 9 10.90 3.21 -7.46
CA GLY A 9 12.12 3.30 -6.66
C GLY A 9 12.30 4.60 -5.89
N GLU A 10 11.61 5.67 -6.28
CA GLU A 10 11.70 6.99 -5.65
C GLU A 10 10.82 7.06 -4.39
N ASN A 11 9.63 6.45 -4.41
CA ASN A 11 8.63 6.58 -3.34
C ASN A 11 8.49 5.34 -2.43
N VAL A 12 9.02 4.18 -2.82
CA VAL A 12 8.83 2.90 -2.08
C VAL A 12 9.30 2.98 -0.63
N TRP A 13 10.41 3.66 -0.36
CA TRP A 13 10.98 3.76 0.99
C TRP A 13 10.11 4.60 1.93
N ASP A 14 9.49 5.67 1.41
CA ASP A 14 8.60 6.50 2.20
C ASP A 14 7.27 5.79 2.46
N ILE A 15 6.81 5.01 1.49
CA ILE A 15 5.63 4.16 1.62
C ILE A 15 5.82 3.11 2.72
N LEU A 16 6.98 2.45 2.78
CA LEU A 16 7.27 1.41 3.78
C LEU A 16 7.31 1.94 5.22
N LYS A 17 7.60 3.24 5.42
CA LYS A 17 7.58 3.89 6.74
C LYS A 17 6.17 4.06 7.30
N LEU A 18 5.16 4.10 6.42
CA LEU A 18 3.77 4.25 6.84
C LEU A 18 3.28 2.91 7.42
N LYS A 19 2.64 2.98 8.58
CA LYS A 19 2.16 1.80 9.31
C LYS A 19 0.65 1.82 9.46
N VAL A 20 0.07 0.62 9.36
CA VAL A 20 -1.34 0.35 9.67
C VAL A 20 -1.55 0.59 11.16
N SER A 21 -2.67 1.24 11.50
CA SER A 21 -3.05 1.45 12.91
C SER A 21 -3.42 0.12 13.59
N ASP A 22 -3.24 0.02 14.90
CA ASP A 22 -3.46 -1.26 15.61
C ASP A 22 -4.87 -1.81 15.45
N SER A 23 -5.89 -0.96 15.36
CA SER A 23 -7.28 -1.36 15.15
C SER A 23 -7.55 -1.99 13.78
N GLN A 24 -6.65 -1.80 12.83
CA GLN A 24 -6.78 -2.27 11.45
C GLN A 24 -5.91 -3.49 11.14
N LYS A 25 -4.92 -3.80 12.00
CA LYS A 25 -3.97 -4.90 11.76
C LYS A 25 -4.61 -6.28 11.65
N SER A 26 -5.84 -6.47 12.12
CA SER A 26 -6.56 -7.74 12.02
C SER A 26 -7.14 -8.01 10.63
N PHE A 27 -7.24 -7.00 9.76
CA PHE A 27 -7.85 -7.14 8.43
C PHE A 27 -7.16 -6.31 7.34
N VAL A 28 -6.05 -5.63 7.65
CA VAL A 28 -5.26 -4.86 6.68
C VAL A 28 -3.81 -5.31 6.78
N ALA A 29 -3.22 -5.72 5.65
CA ALA A 29 -1.81 -6.08 5.56
C ALA A 29 -0.90 -4.85 5.72
N GLY A 30 0.31 -5.07 6.21
CA GLY A 30 1.35 -4.04 6.23
C GLY A 30 1.82 -3.70 4.82
N ASN A 31 2.26 -2.45 4.59
CA ASN A 31 2.74 -2.01 3.28
C ASN A 31 3.90 -2.88 2.75
N ASP A 32 4.75 -3.40 3.63
CA ASP A 32 5.81 -4.36 3.31
C ASP A 32 5.26 -5.65 2.73
N ILE A 33 4.27 -6.26 3.40
CA ILE A 33 3.60 -7.49 2.95
C ILE A 33 2.93 -7.24 1.60
N SER A 34 2.08 -6.23 1.48
CA SER A 34 1.33 -5.95 0.24
C SER A 34 2.23 -5.68 -0.97
N ILE A 35 3.38 -5.02 -0.77
CA ILE A 35 4.35 -4.75 -1.84
C ILE A 35 5.07 -6.04 -2.26
N ILE A 36 5.49 -6.87 -1.30
CA ILE A 36 6.16 -8.15 -1.59
C ILE A 36 5.21 -9.10 -2.32
N GLU A 37 3.96 -9.19 -1.89
CA GLU A 37 2.95 -10.00 -2.57
C GLU A 37 2.71 -9.53 -4.00
N ALA A 38 2.55 -8.21 -4.20
CA ALA A 38 2.39 -7.64 -5.53
C ALA A 38 3.61 -7.95 -6.43
N TYR A 39 4.83 -7.82 -5.90
CA TYR A 39 6.04 -8.20 -6.61
C TYR A 39 6.04 -9.68 -6.99
N ALA A 40 5.76 -10.57 -6.03
CA ALA A 40 5.71 -12.01 -6.25
C ALA A 40 4.65 -12.40 -7.30
N THR A 41 3.46 -11.78 -7.27
CA THR A 41 2.42 -11.96 -8.28
C THR A 41 2.91 -11.54 -9.67
N ILE A 42 3.49 -10.35 -9.80
CA ILE A 42 4.00 -9.83 -11.08
C ILE A 42 5.11 -10.73 -11.64
N THR A 43 6.05 -11.17 -10.80
CA THR A 43 7.15 -12.06 -11.22
C THR A 43 6.68 -13.47 -11.56
N SER A 44 5.52 -13.88 -11.07
CA SER A 44 4.89 -15.16 -11.38
C SER A 44 3.93 -15.08 -12.59
N ASN A 45 4.10 -14.08 -13.47
CA ASN A 45 3.23 -13.82 -14.63
C ASN A 45 1.76 -13.50 -14.27
N GLY A 46 1.47 -13.16 -13.01
CA GLY A 46 0.17 -12.66 -12.57
C GLY A 46 0.03 -11.15 -12.75
N TYR A 47 -1.16 -10.63 -12.42
CA TYR A 47 -1.47 -9.20 -12.51
C TYR A 47 -1.65 -8.59 -11.11
N ALA A 48 -0.80 -7.62 -10.77
CA ALA A 48 -0.97 -6.77 -9.60
C ALA A 48 -0.52 -5.34 -9.93
N PHE A 49 -1.20 -4.35 -9.35
CA PHE A 49 -0.89 -2.94 -9.55
C PHE A 49 -0.79 -2.25 -8.19
N PRO A 50 0.40 -2.24 -7.57
CA PRO A 50 0.58 -1.62 -6.27
C PRO A 50 0.60 -0.10 -6.43
N PHE A 51 -0.32 0.56 -5.72
CA PHE A 51 -0.37 2.03 -5.62
C PHE A 51 -0.24 2.44 -4.17
N GLY A 52 0.60 3.43 -3.87
CA GLY A 52 0.48 4.22 -2.66
C GLY A 52 -0.70 5.17 -2.76
N TYR A 53 -1.28 5.55 -1.64
CA TYR A 53 -2.30 6.56 -1.59
C TYR A 53 -2.14 7.45 -0.36
N HIS A 54 -2.51 8.71 -0.53
CA HIS A 54 -2.56 9.69 0.54
C HIS A 54 -3.98 10.27 0.61
N MET A 55 -4.55 10.37 1.81
CA MET A 55 -5.79 11.14 2.00
C MET A 55 -5.42 12.55 2.48
N SER A 56 -5.62 13.56 1.64
CA SER A 56 -5.62 14.94 2.12
C SER A 56 -7.00 15.23 2.72
N GLN A 57 -7.12 15.12 4.05
CA GLN A 57 -8.20 15.71 4.86
C GLN A 57 -7.67 16.15 6.23
N ARG A 58 -8.29 17.21 6.78
CA ARG A 58 -8.02 17.87 8.07
C ARG A 58 -8.31 16.99 9.30
N THR A 59 -8.29 15.66 9.12
CA THR A 59 -8.63 14.63 10.10
C THR A 59 -7.70 13.44 9.86
N ARG A 60 -6.82 13.20 10.85
CA ARG A 60 -5.84 12.10 11.03
C ARG A 60 -5.98 10.87 10.09
N LEU A 61 -4.96 10.71 9.22
CA LEU A 61 -4.13 9.55 8.81
C LEU A 61 -4.72 8.10 8.78
N PRO A 62 -4.17 7.16 7.97
CA PRO A 62 -2.90 7.20 7.22
C PRO A 62 -2.97 6.82 5.73
N ASN A 63 -1.85 7.04 5.08
CA ASN A 63 -1.53 6.76 3.68
C ASN A 63 -1.26 5.24 3.52
N ARG A 64 -1.89 4.52 2.57
CA ARG A 64 -1.69 3.05 2.40
C ARG A 64 -1.19 2.71 0.99
N CYS A 65 -0.73 1.47 0.83
CA CYS A 65 -0.78 0.79 -0.46
C CYS A 65 -2.00 -0.11 -0.60
N MET A 66 -2.54 -0.24 -1.82
CA MET A 66 -3.59 -1.21 -2.17
C MET A 66 -2.97 -2.27 -3.08
N SER A 67 -2.93 -3.54 -2.65
CA SER A 67 -2.65 -4.68 -3.51
C SER A 67 -3.91 -5.57 -3.60
N LEU A 68 -4.04 -6.30 -4.70
CA LEU A 68 -5.25 -7.01 -5.11
C LEU A 68 -5.66 -8.19 -4.19
N LEU A 69 -4.99 -8.40 -3.06
CA LEU A 69 -5.32 -9.45 -2.08
C LEU A 69 -6.22 -8.95 -0.92
N ASP A 70 -6.51 -7.65 -0.85
CA ASP A 70 -7.46 -7.07 0.13
C ASP A 70 -8.92 -7.04 -0.39
N LEU A 71 -9.26 -7.85 -1.41
CA LEU A 71 -10.61 -8.00 -2.00
C LEU A 71 -11.13 -9.43 -1.87
#